data_AF-A0A380FHV3-F1
#
_entry.id   AF-A0A380FHV3-F1
#
_cell.length_a   1.000
_cell.length_b   1.000
_cell.length_c   1.000
_cell.angle_alpha   90.00
_cell.angle_beta   90.00
_cell.angle_gamma   90.00
#
_symmetry.space_group_name_H-M   'P 1'
#
loop_
_entity.id
_entity.type
_entity.pdbx_description
1 polymer ?
#
loop_
_entity_poly.entity_id
_entity_poly.type
_entity_poly.pdbx_seq_one_letter_code
_entity_poly.pdbx_strand_id
1 'polypeptide(L)'
;MKSDIDKNSVQYQRFIRHIQFLIKRLSSGENLQHNGAFEALLKEQYPLCYNIALKIMKMLQQELKVEIYEAEITYLTLHVYHFMANKK
;
A
#
# COMPACT_ATOMS: atom_id res chain seq x y z
N MET A 1 -4.71 -14.19 15.10
CA MET A 1 -3.79 -13.19 15.70
C MET A 1 -4.40 -11.80 15.49
N LYS A 2 -5.06 -11.24 16.51
CA LYS A 2 -5.45 -9.82 16.52
C LYS A 2 -4.24 -9.05 17.03
N SER A 3 -3.64 -8.24 16.17
CA SER A 3 -2.60 -7.29 16.54
C SER A 3 -3.24 -5.91 16.61
N ASP A 4 -3.11 -5.23 17.74
CA ASP A 4 -3.53 -3.83 17.86
C ASP A 4 -2.54 -2.94 17.11
N ILE A 5 -3.04 -2.15 16.17
CA ILE A 5 -2.27 -1.12 15.48
C ILE A 5 -2.41 0.16 16.30
N ASP A 6 -1.29 0.69 16.81
CA ASP A 6 -1.27 1.98 17.49
C ASP A 6 -1.61 3.11 16.52
N LYS A 7 -2.81 3.67 16.68
CA LYS A 7 -3.34 4.78 15.86
C LYS A 7 -2.66 6.12 16.13
N ASN A 8 -1.92 6.24 17.23
CA ASN A 8 -1.14 7.44 17.55
C ASN A 8 0.28 7.36 16.98
N SER A 9 0.70 6.20 16.48
CA SER A 9 2.04 6.02 15.92
C SER A 9 2.24 6.84 14.64
N VAL A 10 3.48 7.30 14.45
CA VAL A 10 3.90 7.98 13.21
C VAL A 10 3.66 7.09 11.98
N GLN A 11 3.78 5.77 12.13
CA GLN A 11 3.58 4.82 11.03
C GLN A 11 2.11 4.75 10.61
N TYR A 12 1.18 4.73 11.56
CA TYR A 12 -0.24 4.82 11.27
C TYR A 12 -0.60 6.14 10.58
N GLN A 13 -0.11 7.27 11.10
CA GLN A 13 -0.36 8.58 10.50
C GLN A 13 0.16 8.67 9.05
N ARG A 14 1.38 8.16 8.80
CA ARG A 14 1.97 8.11 7.45
C ARG A 14 1.16 7.23 6.51
N PHE A 15 0.71 6.08 6.98
CA PHE A 15 -0.14 5.17 6.20
C PHE A 15 -1.47 5.81 5.82
N ILE A 16 -2.19 6.40 6.77
CA ILE A 16 -3.46 7.09 6.50
C ILE A 16 -3.27 8.23 5.50
N ARG A 17 -2.23 9.04 5.68
CA ARG A 17 -1.89 10.12 4.74
C ARG A 17 -1.63 9.57 3.33
N HIS A 18 -0.87 8.47 3.22
CA HIS A 18 -0.60 7.83 1.94
C HIS A 18 -1.90 7.37 1.26
N ILE A 19 -2.81 6.72 2.00
CA ILE A 19 -4.11 6.29 1.49
C ILE A 19 -4.95 7.48 1.02
N GLN A 20 -4.99 8.59 1.76
CA GLN A 20 -5.72 9.79 1.36
C GLN A 20 -5.22 10.37 0.03
N PHE A 21 -3.90 10.47 -0.13
CA PHE A 21 -3.30 10.95 -1.38
C PHE A 21 -3.48 9.96 -2.53
N LEU A 22 -3.39 8.65 -2.24
CA LEU A 22 -3.65 7.60 -3.22
C LEU A 22 -5.08 7.71 -3.76
N ILE A 23 -6.08 7.79 -2.87
CA ILE A 23 -7.49 7.96 -3.27
C ILE A 23 -7.63 9.20 -4.16
N LYS A 24 -7.03 10.33 -3.76
CA LYS A 24 -7.06 11.56 -4.56
C LYS A 24 -6.49 11.38 -5.96
N ARG A 25 -5.33 10.72 -6.11
CA ARG A 25 -4.68 10.44 -7.41
C ARG A 25 -5.52 9.50 -8.27
N LEU A 26 -6.02 8.42 -7.68
CA LEU A 26 -6.85 7.45 -8.38
C LEU A 26 -8.14 8.10 -8.88
N SER A 27 -8.74 9.00 -8.10
CA SER A 27 -9.92 9.77 -8.52
C SER A 27 -9.63 10.85 -9.56
N SER A 28 -8.39 11.36 -9.65
CA SER A 28 -8.00 12.32 -10.70
C SER A 28 -7.51 11.66 -11.99
N GLY A 29 -7.34 10.33 -12.01
CA GLY A 29 -6.78 9.59 -13.15
C GLY A 29 -5.29 9.81 -13.34
N GLU A 30 -4.58 10.34 -12.33
CA GLU A 30 -3.14 10.50 -12.38
C GLU A 30 -2.44 9.13 -12.33
N ASN A 31 -1.64 8.85 -13.35
CA ASN A 31 -0.85 7.63 -13.42
C ASN A 31 0.58 7.90 -12.98
N LEU A 32 1.04 7.20 -11.94
CA LEU A 32 2.43 7.24 -11.53
C LEU A 32 3.29 6.39 -12.47
N GLN A 33 4.46 6.90 -12.82
CA GLN A 33 5.41 6.11 -13.59
C GLN A 33 5.81 4.85 -12.85
N HIS A 34 5.77 3.73 -13.58
CA HIS A 34 6.04 2.42 -13.07
C HIS A 34 7.53 2.07 -13.20
N ASN A 35 8.16 1.67 -12.10
CA ASN A 35 9.49 1.08 -12.10
C ASN A 35 9.40 -0.41 -11.76
N GLY A 36 9.29 -1.25 -12.80
CA GLY A 36 9.07 -2.69 -12.65
C GLY A 36 10.22 -3.45 -11.99
N ALA A 37 11.45 -2.92 -12.01
CA ALA A 37 12.58 -3.56 -11.34
C ALA A 37 12.44 -3.51 -9.81
N PHE A 38 11.93 -2.39 -9.28
CA PHE A 38 11.73 -2.25 -7.83
C PHE A 38 10.53 -3.06 -7.34
N GLU A 39 9.47 -3.15 -8.13
CA GLU A 39 8.33 -4.00 -7.84
C GLU A 39 8.73 -5.48 -7.79
N ALA A 40 9.48 -5.96 -8.79
CA ALA A 40 9.95 -7.35 -8.82
C ALA A 40 10.77 -7.70 -7.57
N LEU A 41 11.64 -6.78 -7.13
CA LEU A 41 12.39 -6.92 -5.89
C LEU A 41 11.47 -7.04 -4.67
N LEU A 42 10.42 -6.22 -4.56
CA LEU A 42 9.48 -6.30 -3.43
C LEU A 42 8.63 -7.58 -3.44
N LYS A 43 8.23 -8.06 -4.62
CA LYS A 43 7.54 -9.35 -4.77
C LYS A 43 8.40 -10.51 -4.26
N GLU A 44 9.69 -10.48 -4.54
CA GLU A 44 10.65 -11.51 -4.13
C GLU A 44 10.98 -11.42 -2.62
N GLN A 45 11.31 -10.23 -2.13
CA GLN A 45 11.80 -10.03 -0.76
C GLN A 45 10.68 -9.96 0.28
N TYR A 46 9.50 -9.43 -0.08
CA TYR A 46 8.39 -9.21 0.84
C TYR A 46 7.06 -9.75 0.29
N PRO A 47 6.96 -11.03 -0.13
CA PRO A 47 5.81 -11.58 -0.84
C PRO A 47 4.50 -11.46 -0.03
N LEU A 48 4.57 -11.64 1.29
CA LEU A 48 3.39 -11.51 2.16
C LEU A 48 2.90 -10.05 2.25
N CYS A 49 3.82 -9.09 2.40
CA CYS A 49 3.47 -7.67 2.45
C CYS A 49 2.89 -7.21 1.11
N TYR A 50 3.50 -7.68 0.00
CA TYR A 50 3.04 -7.40 -1.35
C TYR A 50 1.61 -7.92 -1.59
N ASN A 51 1.33 -9.16 -1.18
CA ASN A 51 -0.01 -9.74 -1.29
C ASN A 51 -1.06 -9.01 -0.44
N ILE A 52 -0.69 -8.50 0.74
CA ILE A 52 -1.59 -7.69 1.56
C ILE A 52 -1.85 -6.34 0.88
N ALA A 53 -0.80 -5.68 0.36
CA ALA A 53 -0.95 -4.45 -0.40
C ALA A 53 -1.87 -4.64 -1.60
N LEU A 54 -1.67 -5.71 -2.39
CA LEU A 54 -2.56 -6.10 -3.49
C LEU A 54 -4.03 -6.21 -3.06
N LYS A 55 -4.31 -6.84 -1.93
CA LYS A 55 -5.69 -6.97 -1.42
C LYS A 55 -6.30 -5.61 -1.08
N ILE A 56 -5.54 -4.75 -0.39
CA ILE A 56 -5.99 -3.38 -0.07
C ILE A 56 -6.27 -2.61 -1.36
N MET A 57 -5.39 -2.71 -2.36
CA MET A 57 -5.61 -2.04 -3.66
C MET A 57 -6.88 -2.55 -4.33
N LYS A 58 -7.11 -3.87 -4.39
CA LYS A 58 -8.34 -4.43 -4.97
C LYS A 58 -9.61 -3.91 -4.27
N MET A 59 -9.57 -3.78 -2.94
CA MET A 59 -10.69 -3.20 -2.19
C MET A 59 -10.93 -1.73 -2.58
N LEU A 60 -9.87 -0.92 -2.67
CA LEU A 60 -9.99 0.48 -3.11
C LEU A 60 -10.52 0.57 -4.55
N GLN A 61 -10.09 -0.33 -5.42
CA GLN A 61 -10.53 -0.40 -6.82
C GLN A 61 -12.05 -0.61 -6.91
N GLN A 62 -12.56 -1.55 -6.12
CA GLN A 62 -13.98 -1.89 -6.08
C GLN A 62 -14.82 -0.75 -5.51
N GLU A 63 -14.36 -0.12 -4.43
CA GLU A 63 -15.08 0.98 -3.77
C GLU A 63 -15.10 2.26 -4.63
N LEU A 64 -13.97 2.60 -5.26
CA LEU A 64 -13.83 3.85 -6.02
C LEU A 64 -14.24 3.73 -7.48
N LYS A 65 -14.40 2.50 -8.01
CA LYS A 65 -14.70 2.22 -9.43
C LYS A 65 -13.67 2.84 -10.39
N VAL A 66 -12.40 2.79 -10.01
CA VAL A 66 -11.25 3.30 -10.79
C VAL A 66 -10.35 2.15 -11.20
N GLU A 67 -9.53 2.31 -12.23
CA GLU A 67 -8.42 1.40 -12.49
C GLU A 67 -7.23 1.76 -11.60
N ILE A 68 -6.55 0.75 -11.09
CA ILE A 68 -5.40 0.93 -10.21
C ILE A 68 -4.18 0.34 -10.91
N TYR A 69 -3.13 1.16 -11.01
CA TYR A 69 -1.85 0.76 -11.60
C TYR A 69 -0.94 0.10 -10.57
N GLU A 70 -0.17 -0.89 -11.01
CA GLU A 70 0.69 -1.69 -10.12
C GLU A 70 1.77 -0.86 -9.41
N ALA A 71 2.15 0.30 -9.97
CA ALA A 71 3.11 1.23 -9.36
C ALA A 71 2.70 1.68 -7.93
N GLU A 72 1.40 1.74 -7.63
CA GLU A 72 0.87 2.13 -6.32
C GLU A 72 0.99 1.00 -5.28
N ILE A 73 1.14 -0.26 -5.71
CA ILE A 73 1.26 -1.44 -4.83
C ILE A 73 2.62 -1.44 -4.12
N THR A 74 3.67 -1.01 -4.82
CA THR A 74 5.05 -0.95 -4.32
C THR A 74 5.16 -0.13 -3.04
N TYR A 75 4.63 1.11 -3.03
CA TYR A 75 4.69 1.97 -1.84
C TYR A 75 3.84 1.42 -0.68
N LEU A 76 2.67 0.89 -1.01
CA LEU A 76 1.79 0.29 -0.01
C LEU A 76 2.43 -0.94 0.64
N THR A 77 3.19 -1.73 -0.11
CA THR A 77 3.95 -2.89 0.39
C THR A 77 4.91 -2.49 1.51
N LEU A 78 5.63 -1.37 1.35
CA LEU A 78 6.53 -0.86 2.38
C LEU A 78 5.79 -0.41 3.64
N HIS A 79 4.62 0.22 3.50
CA HIS A 79 3.79 0.56 4.65
C HIS A 79 3.34 -0.68 5.42
N VAL A 80 2.88 -1.72 4.71
CA VAL A 80 2.51 -3.00 5.32
C VAL A 80 3.71 -3.62 6.03
N TYR A 81 4.89 -3.64 5.40
CA TYR A 81 6.11 -4.14 6.00
C TYR A 81 6.41 -3.46 7.34
N HIS A 82 6.30 -2.13 7.43
CA HIS A 82 6.52 -1.42 8.69
C HIS A 82 5.57 -1.83 9.81
N PHE A 83 4.30 -2.14 9.51
CA PHE A 83 3.37 -2.67 10.52
C PHE A 83 3.72 -4.10 10.94
N MET A 84 4.28 -4.91 10.05
CA MET A 84 4.67 -6.28 10.35
C MET A 84 6.02 -6.37 11.08
N ALA A 85 6.98 -5.49 10.74
CA ALA A 85 8.33 -5.47 11.28
C ALA A 85 8.42 -4.82 12.67
N ASN A 86 7.53 -3.87 13.01
CA ASN A 86 7.46 -3.26 14.34
C ASN A 86 6.78 -4.14 15.40
N LYS A 87 6.64 -5.45 15.14
CA LYS A 87 6.35 -6.44 16.18
C LYS A 87 7.60 -6.67 17.03
N LYS A 88 7.81 -5.80 18.01
CA LYS A 88 8.55 -6.13 19.23
C LYS A 88 7.56 -6.35 20.35
#